data_AF-A0AAE9YWL1-F1
#
_entry.id   AF-A0AAE9YWL1-F1
#
_cell.length_a   1.000
_cell.length_b   1.000
_cell.length_c   1.000
_cell.angle_alpha   90.00
_cell.angle_beta   90.00
_cell.angle_gamma   90.00
#
_symmetry.space_group_name_H-M   'P 1'
#
loop_
_entity.id
_entity.type
_entity.pdbx_description
1 polymer ?
#
loop_
_entity_poly.entity_id
_entity_poly.type
_entity_poly.pdbx_seq_one_letter_code
_entity_poly.pdbx_strand_id
1 'polypeptide(L)'
;MFKKLQIDWLVLMANLYIQQEKFTKALCLLEAAQLQAPERADIKKGLAFTFLELGEGRRCLDVLKMLRDQPFSKDEKASLLLLQSRALWSCGDHDKAQRAIQARIAMLATEARG
;
A
#
# COMPACT_ATOMS: atom_id res chain seq x y z
N MET A 1 -20.49 5.13 -16.66
CA MET A 1 -20.73 3.83 -15.99
C MET A 1 -19.70 2.77 -16.39
N PHE A 2 -19.49 2.50 -17.68
CA PHE A 2 -18.54 1.47 -18.17
C PHE A 2 -17.09 1.62 -17.67
N LYS A 3 -16.51 2.84 -17.67
CA LYS A 3 -15.13 3.06 -17.20
C LYS A 3 -14.93 2.69 -15.71
N LYS A 4 -15.89 3.02 -14.85
CA LYS A 4 -15.82 2.68 -13.42
C LYS A 4 -15.79 1.17 -13.22
N LEU A 5 -16.68 0.43 -13.89
CA LEU A 5 -16.74 -1.03 -13.82
C LEU A 5 -15.43 -1.67 -14.31
N GLN A 6 -14.83 -1.12 -15.36
CA GLN A 6 -13.53 -1.57 -15.85
C GLN A 6 -12.41 -1.37 -14.82
N ILE A 7 -12.34 -0.20 -14.17
CA ILE A 7 -11.34 0.07 -13.13
C ILE A 7 -11.53 -0.88 -11.94
N ASP A 8 -12.77 -1.06 -11.48
CA ASP A 8 -13.08 -1.96 -10.36
C ASP A 8 -12.71 -3.42 -10.70
N TRP A 9 -12.90 -3.85 -11.95
CA TRP A 9 -12.46 -5.16 -12.42
C TRP A 9 -10.93 -5.31 -12.43
N LEU A 10 -10.20 -4.28 -12.91
CA LEU A 10 -8.74 -4.28 -12.90
C LEU A 10 -8.20 -4.42 -11.47
N VAL A 11 -8.76 -3.65 -10.54
CA VAL A 11 -8.38 -3.70 -9.12
C VAL A 11 -8.70 -5.06 -8.50
N LEU A 12 -9.88 -5.62 -8.78
CA LEU A 12 -10.25 -6.94 -8.28
C LEU A 12 -9.30 -8.02 -8.79
N MET A 13 -9.01 -8.05 -10.09
CA MET A 13 -8.08 -9.02 -10.67
C MET A 13 -6.66 -8.84 -10.15
N ALA A 14 -6.20 -7.60 -9.95
CA ALA A 14 -4.91 -7.34 -9.33
C ALA A 14 -4.84 -7.92 -7.91
N ASN A 15 -5.88 -7.73 -7.11
CA ASN A 15 -5.96 -8.30 -5.77
C ASN A 15 -5.92 -9.84 -5.80
N LEU A 16 -6.60 -10.48 -6.76
CA LEU A 16 -6.51 -11.93 -6.94
C LEU A 16 -5.10 -12.39 -7.33
N TYR A 17 -4.37 -11.62 -8.13
CA TYR A 17 -2.97 -11.92 -8.43
C TYR A 17 -2.05 -11.70 -7.25
N ILE A 18 -2.29 -10.69 -6.42
CA ILE A 18 -1.58 -10.48 -5.16
C ILE A 18 -1.76 -11.69 -4.23
N GLN A 19 -2.98 -12.20 -4.07
CA GLN A 19 -3.25 -13.39 -3.24
C GLN A 19 -2.56 -14.67 -3.77
N GLN A 20 -2.21 -14.70 -5.05
CA GLN A 20 -1.47 -15.79 -5.69
C GLN A 20 0.03 -15.51 -5.80
N GLU A 21 0.53 -14.45 -5.15
CA GLU A 21 1.93 -13.99 -5.20
C GLU A 21 2.43 -13.66 -6.63
N LYS A 22 1.50 -13.43 -7.57
CA LYS A 22 1.78 -13.07 -8.97
C LYS A 22 1.98 -11.56 -9.10
N PHE A 23 2.95 -11.01 -8.36
CA PHE A 23 3.12 -9.57 -8.18
C PHE A 23 3.35 -8.80 -9.49
N THR A 24 4.11 -9.34 -10.45
CA THR A 24 4.30 -8.69 -11.76
C THR A 24 2.99 -8.54 -12.55
N LYS A 25 2.09 -9.54 -12.45
CA LYS A 25 0.77 -9.47 -13.10
C LYS A 25 -0.14 -8.48 -12.38
N ALA A 26 -0.11 -8.47 -11.06
CA ALA A 26 -0.83 -7.48 -10.27
C ALA A 26 -0.39 -6.05 -10.60
N LEU A 27 0.92 -5.83 -10.73
CA LEU A 27 1.50 -4.53 -11.06
C LEU A 27 0.95 -3.99 -12.40
N CYS A 28 0.96 -4.82 -13.45
CA CYS A 28 0.45 -4.44 -14.76
C CYS A 28 -1.01 -3.96 -14.70
N LEU A 29 -1.87 -4.66 -13.97
CA LEU A 29 -3.28 -4.29 -13.81
C LEU A 29 -3.46 -3.02 -12.97
N LEU A 30 -2.67 -2.86 -11.91
CA LEU A 30 -2.72 -1.68 -11.05
C LEU A 30 -2.20 -0.43 -11.74
N GLU A 31 -1.15 -0.53 -12.56
CA GLU A 31 -0.67 0.58 -13.38
C GLU A 31 -1.71 0.99 -14.42
N ALA A 32 -2.39 0.03 -15.07
CA ALA A 32 -3.50 0.31 -15.96
C ALA A 32 -4.68 1.01 -15.23
N ALA A 33 -5.00 0.59 -14.01
CA ALA A 33 -6.04 1.21 -13.19
C ALA A 33 -5.65 2.63 -12.75
N GLN A 34 -4.39 2.84 -12.34
CA GLN A 34 -3.84 4.13 -11.90
C GLN A 34 -3.88 5.18 -13.02
N LEU A 35 -3.66 4.78 -14.28
CA LEU A 35 -3.77 5.68 -15.43
C LEU A 35 -5.20 6.25 -15.61
N GLN A 36 -6.22 5.50 -15.18
CA GLN A 36 -7.62 5.89 -15.36
C GLN A 36 -8.22 6.59 -14.13
N ALA A 37 -7.72 6.29 -12.93
CA ALA A 37 -8.21 6.86 -11.68
C ALA A 37 -7.06 7.11 -10.68
N PRO A 38 -6.20 8.11 -10.96
CA PRO A 38 -4.99 8.33 -10.18
C PRO A 38 -5.23 8.82 -8.75
N GLU A 39 -6.43 9.28 -8.43
CA GLU A 39 -6.84 9.76 -7.11
C GLU A 39 -7.15 8.62 -6.14
N ARG A 40 -7.56 7.46 -6.65
CA ARG A 40 -8.07 6.32 -5.86
C ARG A 40 -7.03 5.74 -4.90
N ALA A 41 -7.38 5.74 -3.61
CA ALA A 41 -6.50 5.28 -2.55
C ALA A 41 -6.28 3.76 -2.55
N ASP A 42 -7.28 2.97 -2.93
CA ASP A 42 -7.19 1.52 -3.00
C ASP A 42 -6.19 1.04 -4.06
N ILE A 43 -6.15 1.70 -5.22
CA ILE A 43 -5.14 1.44 -6.27
C ILE A 43 -3.73 1.72 -5.73
N LYS A 44 -3.53 2.87 -5.09
CA LYS A 44 -2.23 3.24 -4.47
C LYS A 44 -1.82 2.26 -3.37
N LYS A 45 -2.76 1.78 -2.54
CA LYS A 45 -2.50 0.74 -1.53
C LYS A 45 -2.00 -0.55 -2.20
N GLY A 46 -2.68 -0.98 -3.26
CA GLY A 46 -2.27 -2.13 -4.08
C GLY A 46 -0.87 -1.94 -4.65
N LEU A 47 -0.59 -0.81 -5.30
CA LEU A 47 0.72 -0.50 -5.88
C LEU A 47 1.83 -0.49 -4.83
N ALA A 48 1.62 0.15 -3.68
CA ALA A 48 2.61 0.19 -2.60
C ALA A 48 2.94 -1.22 -2.10
N PHE A 49 1.93 -2.06 -1.89
CA PHE A 49 2.12 -3.45 -1.51
C PHE A 49 2.88 -4.22 -2.61
N THR A 50 2.44 -4.12 -3.86
CA THR A 50 3.07 -4.83 -4.99
C THR A 50 4.53 -4.41 -5.21
N PHE A 51 4.85 -3.12 -5.10
CA PHE A 51 6.25 -2.66 -5.18
C PHE A 51 7.11 -3.23 -4.06
N LEU A 52 6.59 -3.30 -2.84
CA LEU A 52 7.32 -3.88 -1.73
C LEU A 52 7.66 -5.36 -1.98
N GLU A 53 6.68 -6.15 -2.42
CA GLU A 53 6.88 -7.59 -2.68
C GLU A 53 7.79 -7.84 -3.90
N LEU A 54 7.89 -6.89 -4.83
CA LEU A 54 8.87 -6.92 -5.93
C LEU A 54 10.27 -6.43 -5.54
N GLY A 55 10.50 -6.08 -4.26
CA GLY A 55 11.77 -5.52 -3.79
C GLY A 55 11.99 -4.05 -4.14
N GLU A 56 11.00 -3.39 -4.73
CA GLU A 56 11.05 -1.99 -5.17
C GLU A 56 10.67 -1.04 -4.02
N GLY A 57 11.39 -1.16 -2.89
CA GLY A 57 11.09 -0.43 -1.65
C GLY A 57 11.00 1.09 -1.85
N ARG A 58 11.83 1.67 -2.74
CA ARG A 58 11.78 3.12 -3.02
C ARG A 58 10.46 3.54 -3.68
N ARG A 59 10.00 2.79 -4.68
CA ARG A 59 8.72 3.05 -5.36
C ARG A 59 7.54 2.85 -4.40
N CYS A 60 7.61 1.86 -3.52
CA CYS A 60 6.65 1.70 -2.42
C CYS A 60 6.55 2.97 -1.56
N LEU A 61 7.69 3.50 -1.10
CA LEU A 61 7.73 4.71 -0.27
C LEU A 61 7.17 5.95 -0.99
N ASP A 62 7.44 6.08 -2.28
CA ASP A 62 6.91 7.20 -3.07
C ASP A 62 5.39 7.12 -3.21
N VAL A 63 4.83 5.91 -3.38
CA VAL A 63 3.38 5.72 -3.38
C VAL A 63 2.76 6.01 -2.01
N LEU A 64 3.38 5.56 -0.93
CA LEU A 64 2.89 5.81 0.44
C LEU A 64 2.85 7.31 0.78
N LYS A 65 3.74 8.14 0.23
CA LYS A 65 3.67 9.60 0.40
C LYS A 65 2.39 10.19 -0.18
N MET A 66 1.91 9.66 -1.31
CA MET A 66 0.66 10.10 -1.95
C MET A 66 -0.61 9.73 -1.14
N LEU A 67 -0.45 8.86 -0.13
CA LEU A 67 -1.52 8.41 0.74
C LEU A 67 -1.56 9.14 2.10
N ARG A 68 -0.56 9.96 2.43
CA ARG A 68 -0.37 10.53 3.79
C ARG A 68 -1.59 11.31 4.29
N ASP A 69 -2.21 12.10 3.43
CA ASP A 69 -3.28 13.03 3.82
C ASP A 69 -4.69 12.46 3.57
N GLN A 70 -4.80 11.18 3.19
CA GLN A 70 -6.08 10.53 2.95
C GLN A 70 -6.77 10.15 4.28
N PRO A 71 -8.11 10.30 4.36
CA PRO A 71 -8.86 9.86 5.53
C PRO A 71 -8.89 8.33 5.57
N PHE A 72 -8.08 7.77 6.47
CA PHE A 72 -8.02 6.33 6.73
C PHE A 72 -8.48 6.01 8.14
N SER A 73 -9.06 4.82 8.29
CA SER A 73 -9.28 4.25 9.61
C SER A 73 -7.95 4.06 10.35
N LYS A 74 -8.03 3.87 11.66
CA LYS A 74 -6.86 3.60 12.49
C LYS A 74 -6.13 2.31 12.03
N ASP A 75 -6.87 1.26 11.70
CA ASP A 75 -6.31 -0.01 11.22
C ASP A 75 -5.64 0.12 9.85
N GLU A 76 -6.23 0.91 8.97
CA GLU A 76 -5.64 1.21 7.67
C GLU A 76 -4.32 1.98 7.84
N LYS A 77 -4.29 3.00 8.72
CA LYS A 77 -3.05 3.73 9.04
C LYS A 77 -1.99 2.81 9.63
N ALA A 78 -2.38 1.92 10.54
CA ALA A 78 -1.47 0.93 11.11
C ALA A 78 -0.90 -0.03 10.04
N SER A 79 -1.72 -0.44 9.06
CA SER A 79 -1.29 -1.28 7.94
C SER A 79 -0.32 -0.53 7.00
N LEU A 80 -0.57 0.75 6.74
CA LEU A 80 0.33 1.59 5.94
C LEU A 80 1.67 1.82 6.65
N LEU A 81 1.68 1.98 7.97
CA LEU A 81 2.92 2.09 8.76
C LEU A 81 3.74 0.79 8.72
N LEU A 82 3.09 -0.37 8.67
CA LEU A 82 3.78 -1.65 8.48
C LEU A 82 4.45 -1.73 7.10
N LEU A 83 3.72 -1.37 6.04
CA LEU A 83 4.26 -1.30 4.68
C LEU A 83 5.46 -0.33 4.61
N GLN A 84 5.30 0.86 5.20
CA GLN A 84 6.37 1.86 5.26
C GLN A 84 7.61 1.32 5.98
N SER A 85 7.44 0.68 7.13
CA SER A 85 8.53 0.08 7.88
C SER A 85 9.28 -0.97 7.05
N ARG A 86 8.56 -1.88 6.39
CA ARG A 86 9.16 -2.92 5.54
C ARG A 86 9.92 -2.33 4.35
N ALA A 87 9.35 -1.31 3.72
CA ALA A 87 9.97 -0.62 2.58
C ALA A 87 11.22 0.18 2.98
N LEU A 88 11.20 0.85 4.13
CA LEU A 88 12.38 1.53 4.69
C LEU A 88 13.49 0.52 5.02
N TRP A 89 13.10 -0.63 5.58
CA TRP A 89 14.03 -1.70 5.89
C TRP A 89 14.72 -2.26 4.64
N SER A 90 13.97 -2.54 3.57
CA SER A 90 14.56 -3.03 2.31
C SER A 90 15.46 -2.00 1.63
N CYS A 91 15.28 -0.70 1.93
CA CYS A 91 16.14 0.38 1.45
C CYS A 91 17.36 0.65 2.36
N GLY A 92 17.53 -0.08 3.47
CA GLY A 92 18.62 0.14 4.44
C GLY A 92 18.40 1.30 5.43
N ASP A 93 17.24 1.98 5.38
CA ASP A 93 16.86 3.06 6.29
C ASP A 93 16.34 2.49 7.64
N HIS A 94 17.15 1.69 8.34
CA HIS A 94 16.74 0.94 9.53
C HIS A 94 16.20 1.82 10.66
N ASP A 95 16.79 3.00 10.89
CA ASP A 95 16.32 3.95 11.91
C ASP A 95 14.89 4.41 11.65
N LYS A 96 14.57 4.75 10.41
CA LYS A 96 13.22 5.19 10.04
C LYS A 96 12.25 4.02 10.05
N ALA A 97 12.69 2.83 9.66
CA ALA A 97 11.89 1.62 9.76
C ALA A 97 11.47 1.35 11.21
N GLN A 98 12.42 1.43 12.16
CA GLN A 98 12.14 1.28 13.58
C GLN A 98 11.13 2.32 14.11
N ARG A 99 11.25 3.58 13.70
CA ARG A 99 10.27 4.62 14.06
C ARG A 99 8.88 4.32 13.51
N ALA A 100 8.79 3.84 12.26
CA ALA A 100 7.51 3.51 11.63
C ALA A 100 6.80 2.35 12.35
N ILE A 101 7.53 1.29 12.73
CA ILE A 101 6.94 0.17 13.47
C ILE A 101 6.54 0.57 14.89
N GLN A 102 7.31 1.43 15.57
CA GLN A 102 6.96 1.98 16.87
C GLN A 102 5.67 2.80 16.80
N ALA A 103 5.53 3.66 15.79
CA ALA A 103 4.31 4.43 15.56
C ALA A 103 3.09 3.52 15.35
N ARG A 104 3.25 2.41 14.61
CA ARG A 104 2.20 1.40 14.43
C ARG A 104 1.78 0.77 15.75
N ILE A 105 2.75 0.35 16.57
CA ILE A 105 2.48 -0.28 17.88
C ILE A 105 1.77 0.70 18.81
N ALA A 106 2.25 1.94 18.90
CA ALA A 106 1.63 2.97 19.71
C ALA A 106 0.18 3.23 19.27
N MET A 107 -0.07 3.26 17.96
CA MET A 107 -1.41 3.39 17.42
C MET A 107 -2.31 2.26 17.88
N LEU A 108 -1.92 0.99 17.71
CA LEU A 108 -2.76 -0.16 18.09
C LEU A 108 -2.89 -0.34 19.62
N ALA A 109 -1.85 -0.02 20.39
CA ALA A 109 -1.87 -0.20 21.85
C ALA A 109 -2.89 0.69 22.59
N THR A 110 -3.36 1.77 21.96
CA THR A 110 -4.44 2.61 22.52
C THR A 110 -5.79 1.89 22.60
N GLU A 111 -5.99 0.78 21.90
CA GLU A 111 -7.22 -0.04 21.95
C GLU A 111 -7.25 -1.03 23.10
N ALA A 112 -6.09 -1.57 23.51
CA ALA A 112 -6.03 -2.58 24.57
C ALA A 112 -6.27 -2.02 25.99
N ARG A 113 -6.51 -0.70 26.11
CA ARG A 113 -6.68 0.01 27.39
C ARG A 113 -8.06 0.66 27.56
N GLY A 114 -8.99 0.45 26.62
CA GLY A 114 -10.38 0.91 26.69
C GLY A 114 -11.32 -0.28 26.75
#